data_AF-A0A4U5P808-F1
#
_entry.id   AF-A0A4U5P808-F1
#
_cell.length_a   1.000
_cell.length_b   1.000
_cell.length_c   1.000
_cell.angle_alpha   90.00
_cell.angle_beta   90.00
_cell.angle_gamma   90.00
#
_symmetry.space_group_name_H-M   'P 1'
#
loop_
_entity.id
_entity.type
_entity.pdbx_description
1 polymer ?
#
loop_
_entity_poly.entity_id
_entity_poly.type
_entity_poly.pdbx_seq_one_letter_code
_entity_poly.pdbx_strand_id
1 'polypeptide(L)'
;MFRFFPGLFHKVVAISGSAMANFAIGERVVEESLVFAKTVECEGTSKKIMRCLKKKYVDEMNNAIFEIGSAKDRMLGFRYSPRFDADFFPETSFERLVESAERIPTLAMITTAEMGIFTMNNFDMNLIDVDIDKLTTYDESDLRAIIKTVSGGDDGLEEELVNFYIDRGTKSDVRNATFFLGRLTQLASDVMFNVPMLQEVDLKRRFGWPVYMGVEEFFTWMERDEFSIPGAFHGNELSYLFEAQLGSPFDGSADSERFKEEMLDAIVSFAKTGIPKSGGLKWKPVDAAHPRRYTGVGTKSVPKDGLMEESFQFWTKNLPKKVDVKKLQRLLPALVKTSLSNNLEKVKRRTKLPGVRSNASGYA
;
A
#
# COMPACT_ATOMS: atom_id res chain seq x y z
N MET A 1 23.04 20.66 0.00
CA MET A 1 22.81 20.13 -1.35
C MET A 1 23.12 18.63 -1.31
N PHE A 2 22.29 17.87 -0.60
CA PHE A 2 22.37 16.41 -0.63
C PHE A 2 21.72 15.97 -1.94
N ARG A 3 22.58 15.58 -2.87
CA ARG A 3 22.19 15.08 -4.19
C ARG A 3 21.53 13.73 -3.98
N PHE A 4 20.51 13.49 -4.81
CA PHE A 4 19.83 12.22 -5.08
C PHE A 4 20.72 10.97 -4.88
N PHE A 5 20.10 9.78 -4.84
CA PHE A 5 20.79 8.49 -4.91
C PHE A 5 21.04 7.92 -6.34
N PRO A 6 21.38 8.67 -7.42
CA PRO A 6 21.58 8.06 -8.73
C PRO A 6 22.73 7.05 -8.67
N GLY A 7 22.50 5.90 -9.29
CA GLY A 7 23.53 4.87 -9.46
C GLY A 7 23.82 3.99 -8.24
N LEU A 8 23.15 4.15 -7.09
CA LEU A 8 23.28 3.22 -5.98
C LEU A 8 22.54 1.90 -6.20
N PHE A 9 21.45 1.95 -6.96
CA PHE A 9 20.65 0.80 -7.35
C PHE A 9 20.06 1.02 -8.74
N HIS A 10 19.75 -0.08 -9.43
CA HIS A 10 19.31 -0.07 -10.82
C HIS A 10 17.96 -0.76 -11.04
N LYS A 11 17.40 -1.36 -9.97
CA LYS A 11 16.12 -2.09 -9.97
C LYS A 11 15.55 -2.05 -8.55
N VAL A 12 14.22 -2.11 -8.43
CA VAL A 12 13.51 -2.16 -7.14
C VAL A 12 12.55 -3.34 -7.12
N VAL A 13 12.59 -4.13 -6.05
CA VAL A 13 11.54 -5.08 -5.72
C VAL A 13 10.80 -4.50 -4.52
N ALA A 14 9.50 -4.26 -4.66
CA ALA A 14 8.63 -3.70 -3.63
C ALA A 14 7.47 -4.67 -3.39
N ILE A 15 7.53 -5.41 -2.28
CA ILE A 15 6.52 -6.39 -1.89
C ILE A 15 5.71 -5.80 -0.74
N SER A 16 4.38 -5.80 -0.88
CA SER A 16 3.42 -5.37 0.14
C SER A 16 3.75 -4.01 0.75
N GLY A 17 4.13 -3.04 -0.09
CA GLY A 17 4.51 -1.72 0.39
C GLY A 17 4.59 -0.68 -0.73
N SER A 18 4.01 0.49 -0.49
CA SER A 18 4.00 1.63 -1.41
C SER A 18 4.33 2.89 -0.65
N ALA A 19 5.10 3.79 -1.27
CA ALA A 19 5.38 5.10 -0.69
C ALA A 19 4.11 5.96 -0.57
N MET A 20 3.05 5.61 -1.30
CA MET A 20 1.76 6.31 -1.29
C MET A 20 0.82 5.85 -0.18
N ALA A 21 1.18 4.83 0.60
CA ALA A 21 0.37 4.35 1.70
C ALA A 21 0.35 5.37 2.86
N ASN A 22 -0.78 5.46 3.56
CA ASN A 22 -0.96 6.41 4.67
C ASN A 22 -0.03 6.15 5.87
N PHE A 23 0.48 4.93 6.02
CA PHE A 23 1.47 4.59 7.04
C PHE A 23 2.90 4.93 6.60
N ALA A 24 3.16 5.03 5.30
CA ALA A 24 4.50 5.22 4.75
C ALA A 24 4.94 6.68 4.73
N ILE A 25 3.99 7.62 4.63
CA ILE A 25 4.29 9.06 4.68
C ILE A 25 3.12 9.85 5.25
N GLY A 26 3.39 10.79 6.16
CA GLY A 26 2.31 11.61 6.74
C GLY A 26 2.77 12.73 7.66
N GLU A 27 2.03 13.85 7.62
CA GLU A 27 2.30 15.03 8.45
C GLU A 27 1.99 14.84 9.93
N ARG A 28 1.18 13.82 10.28
CA ARG A 28 0.83 13.51 11.68
C ARG A 28 2.05 13.18 12.55
N VAL A 29 3.17 12.75 11.96
CA VAL A 29 4.43 12.55 12.69
C VAL A 29 4.85 13.80 13.49
N VAL A 30 4.48 15.01 13.05
CA VAL A 30 4.76 16.25 13.77
C VAL A 30 4.03 16.30 15.11
N GLU A 31 2.73 16.00 15.11
CA GLU A 31 1.90 15.98 16.32
C GLU A 31 2.31 14.83 17.25
N GLU A 32 2.54 13.64 16.69
CA GLU A 32 3.00 12.47 17.46
C GLU A 32 4.37 12.72 18.11
N SER A 33 5.28 13.42 17.42
CA SER A 33 6.58 13.82 17.99
C SER A 33 6.45 14.83 19.14
N LEU A 34 5.42 15.69 19.11
CA LEU A 34 5.14 16.63 20.20
C LEU A 34 4.53 15.93 21.41
N VAL A 35 3.67 14.92 21.19
CA VAL A 35 3.17 14.05 22.27
C VAL A 35 4.37 13.36 22.94
N PHE A 36 5.25 12.74 22.15
CA PHE A 36 6.47 12.12 22.67
C PHE A 36 7.33 13.10 23.47
N ALA A 37 7.62 14.28 22.91
CA ALA A 37 8.41 15.31 23.58
C ALA A 37 7.80 15.72 24.93
N LYS A 38 6.47 15.84 25.00
CA LYS A 38 5.76 16.17 26.24
C LYS A 38 5.86 15.03 27.27
N THR A 39 5.73 13.78 26.86
CA THR A 39 5.84 12.60 27.77
C THR A 39 7.21 12.52 28.43
N VAL A 40 8.29 12.88 27.72
CA VAL A 40 9.64 12.97 28.31
C VAL A 40 9.95 14.33 28.94
N GLU A 41 8.94 15.17 29.19
CA GLU A 41 9.06 16.50 29.81
C GLU A 41 9.97 17.49 29.05
N CYS A 42 10.03 17.37 27.73
CA CYS A 42 10.77 18.27 26.85
C CYS A 42 9.83 19.25 26.15
N GLU A 43 9.78 20.50 26.64
CA GLU A 43 8.86 21.52 26.14
C GLU A 43 9.55 22.74 25.48
N GLY A 44 8.73 23.55 24.78
CA GLY A 44 9.11 24.83 24.17
C GLY A 44 9.30 24.76 22.65
N THR A 45 10.13 25.65 22.09
CA THR A 45 10.41 25.68 20.65
C THR A 45 11.08 24.38 20.18
N SER A 46 10.99 24.02 18.90
CA SER A 46 11.65 22.81 18.35
C SER A 46 13.15 22.72 18.69
N LYS A 47 13.88 23.84 18.73
CA LYS A 47 15.30 23.89 19.15
C LYS A 47 15.52 23.61 20.64
N LYS A 48 14.56 23.97 21.51
CA LYS A 48 14.60 23.67 22.94
C LYS A 48 14.28 22.19 23.17
N ILE A 49 13.20 21.69 22.55
CA ILE A 49 12.82 20.28 22.58
C ILE A 49 14.00 19.40 22.15
N MET A 50 14.60 19.67 20.99
CA MET A 50 15.73 18.87 20.50
C MET A 50 16.96 18.89 21.43
N ARG A 51 17.27 20.04 22.06
CA ARG A 51 18.36 20.11 23.05
C ARG A 51 18.04 19.36 24.34
N CYS A 52 16.77 19.28 24.72
CA CYS A 52 16.32 18.50 25.86
C CYS A 52 16.39 17.00 25.55
N LEU A 53 15.84 16.57 24.41
CA LEU A 53 15.86 15.17 23.96
C LEU A 53 17.28 14.61 23.88
N LYS A 54 18.25 15.39 23.40
CA LYS A 54 19.67 14.99 23.36
C LYS A 54 20.32 14.75 24.72
N LYS A 55 19.66 15.12 25.82
CA LYS A 55 20.12 14.89 27.20
C LYS A 55 19.37 13.77 27.91
N LYS A 56 18.31 13.23 27.29
CA LYS A 56 17.52 12.14 27.86
C LYS A 56 18.26 10.82 27.72
N TYR A 57 18.10 9.95 28.71
CA TYR A 57 18.60 8.59 28.62
C TYR A 57 17.68 7.75 27.72
N VAL A 58 18.26 6.70 27.12
CA VAL A 58 17.51 5.77 26.26
C VAL A 58 16.33 5.14 27.00
N ASP A 59 16.49 4.83 28.29
CA ASP A 59 15.42 4.26 29.11
C ASP A 59 14.24 5.23 29.30
N GLU A 60 14.50 6.54 29.46
CA GLU A 60 13.43 7.55 29.51
C GLU A 60 12.64 7.57 28.18
N MET A 61 13.34 7.43 27.05
CA MET A 61 12.72 7.38 25.74
C MET A 61 11.90 6.10 25.54
N ASN A 62 12.42 4.94 25.95
CA ASN A 62 11.72 3.67 25.86
C ASN A 62 10.48 3.63 26.76
N ASN A 63 10.57 4.17 27.98
CA ASN A 63 9.43 4.28 28.89
C ASN A 63 8.32 5.15 28.28
N ALA A 64 8.67 6.27 27.66
CA ALA A 64 7.71 7.10 26.95
C ALA A 64 7.07 6.40 25.75
N ILE A 65 7.84 5.61 24.97
CA ILE A 65 7.28 4.80 23.87
C ILE A 65 6.26 3.80 24.42
N PHE A 66 6.58 3.11 25.51
CA PHE A 66 5.67 2.16 26.15
C PHE A 66 4.41 2.83 26.70
N GLU A 67 4.55 3.97 27.36
CA GLU A 67 3.42 4.75 27.89
C GLU A 67 2.47 5.23 26.79
N ILE A 68 3.02 5.72 25.67
CA ILE A 68 2.23 6.24 24.55
C ILE A 68 1.55 5.10 23.78
N GLY A 69 2.20 3.94 23.67
CA GLY A 69 1.69 2.76 22.98
C GLY A 69 1.44 2.98 21.47
N SER A 70 0.72 2.06 20.85
CA SER A 70 0.36 2.13 19.42
C SER A 70 -0.79 3.10 19.13
N ALA A 71 -0.87 3.61 17.90
CA ALA A 71 -1.98 4.47 17.45
C ALA A 71 -3.24 3.66 17.10
N LYS A 72 -4.04 3.30 18.10
CA LYS A 72 -5.25 2.47 17.97
C LYS A 72 -6.42 3.15 17.22
N ASP A 73 -6.28 4.43 16.85
CA ASP A 73 -7.24 5.14 16.02
C ASP A 73 -7.00 4.94 14.50
N ARG A 74 -6.07 4.05 14.11
CA ARG A 74 -5.70 3.78 12.71
C ARG A 74 -5.65 2.29 12.40
N MET A 75 -5.85 1.94 11.13
CA MET A 75 -5.76 0.55 10.65
C MET A 75 -4.39 -0.11 10.87
N LEU A 76 -3.30 0.68 10.89
CA LEU A 76 -2.01 0.25 11.42
C LEU A 76 -1.55 1.27 12.47
N GLY A 77 -1.12 0.76 13.62
CA GLY A 77 -0.77 1.54 14.81
C GLY A 77 0.49 2.38 14.72
N PHE A 78 1.07 2.56 13.54
CA PHE A 78 2.33 3.29 13.39
C PHE A 78 2.13 4.80 13.63
N ARG A 79 2.94 5.35 14.54
CA ARG A 79 2.92 6.78 14.89
C ARG A 79 3.91 7.61 14.10
N TYR A 80 5.08 7.03 13.85
CA TYR A 80 6.21 7.73 13.26
C TYR A 80 6.45 7.22 11.85
N SER A 81 6.31 8.12 10.88
CA SER A 81 6.56 7.85 9.48
C SER A 81 7.34 9.01 8.85
N PRO A 82 8.00 8.79 7.70
CA PRO A 82 8.52 9.86 6.89
C PRO A 82 7.48 10.96 6.60
N ARG A 83 7.95 12.15 6.24
CA ARG A 83 7.11 13.26 5.75
C ARG A 83 7.84 14.01 4.64
N PHE A 84 7.11 14.79 3.84
CA PHE A 84 7.74 15.66 2.85
C PHE A 84 8.54 16.76 3.58
N ASP A 85 9.85 16.67 3.51
CA ASP A 85 10.78 17.52 4.28
C ASP A 85 11.51 18.56 3.43
N ALA A 86 11.30 18.54 2.11
CA ALA A 86 12.01 19.38 1.13
C ALA A 86 13.55 19.19 1.15
N ASP A 87 14.03 18.07 1.71
CA ASP A 87 15.44 17.67 1.70
C ASP A 87 15.57 16.24 1.17
N PHE A 88 15.20 15.23 1.95
CA PHE A 88 15.15 13.84 1.48
C PHE A 88 14.10 13.66 0.38
N PHE A 89 12.92 14.25 0.56
CA PHE A 89 11.89 14.37 -0.47
C PHE A 89 11.89 15.80 -1.01
N PRO A 90 12.58 16.05 -2.14
CA PRO A 90 12.75 17.41 -2.67
C PRO A 90 11.48 18.01 -3.26
N GLU A 91 10.47 17.17 -3.52
CA GLU A 91 9.17 17.57 -4.06
C GLU A 91 8.08 17.24 -3.04
N THR A 92 7.04 18.08 -2.97
CA THR A 92 5.96 17.96 -1.96
C THR A 92 4.74 17.18 -2.48
N SER A 93 4.89 16.45 -3.58
CA SER A 93 3.83 15.59 -4.12
C SER A 93 4.42 14.36 -4.79
N PHE A 94 3.69 13.25 -4.71
CA PHE A 94 4.11 12.00 -5.33
C PHE A 94 4.26 12.11 -6.85
N GLU A 95 3.37 12.87 -7.52
CA GLU A 95 3.44 13.09 -8.97
C GLU A 95 4.77 13.70 -9.38
N ARG A 96 5.20 14.75 -8.67
CA ARG A 96 6.45 15.44 -8.94
C ARG A 96 7.67 14.59 -8.60
N LEU A 97 7.61 13.81 -7.51
CA LEU A 97 8.66 12.84 -7.17
C LEU A 97 8.84 11.80 -8.29
N VAL A 98 7.76 11.17 -8.76
CA VAL A 98 7.83 10.14 -9.81
C VAL A 98 8.18 10.73 -11.18
N GLU A 99 7.74 11.95 -11.49
CA GLU A 99 8.07 12.65 -12.73
C GLU A 99 9.58 12.96 -12.84
N SER A 100 10.16 13.47 -11.75
CA SER A 100 11.53 13.96 -11.70
C SER A 100 12.58 12.87 -11.44
N ALA A 101 12.20 11.78 -10.76
CA ALA A 101 13.12 10.68 -10.46
C ALA A 101 13.55 9.87 -11.70
N GLU A 102 14.70 9.21 -11.58
CA GLU A 102 15.21 8.27 -12.58
C GLU A 102 14.24 7.08 -12.75
N ARG A 103 13.96 6.68 -13.99
CA ARG A 103 13.02 5.58 -14.27
C ARG A 103 13.68 4.24 -14.00
N ILE A 104 13.60 3.80 -12.74
CA ILE A 104 14.17 2.53 -12.30
C ILE A 104 13.13 1.41 -12.46
N PRO A 105 13.45 0.31 -13.18
CA PRO A 105 12.57 -0.85 -13.28
C PRO A 105 12.10 -1.31 -11.89
N THR A 106 10.80 -1.54 -11.74
CA THR A 106 10.17 -1.95 -10.48
C THR A 106 9.42 -3.28 -10.66
N LEU A 107 9.68 -4.24 -9.80
CA LEU A 107 8.81 -5.40 -9.56
C LEU A 107 7.99 -5.09 -8.30
N ALA A 108 6.69 -4.88 -8.47
CA ALA A 108 5.74 -4.62 -7.41
C ALA A 108 4.91 -5.88 -7.15
N MET A 109 4.71 -6.23 -5.88
CA MET A 109 3.90 -7.39 -5.49
C MET A 109 3.01 -7.06 -4.29
N ILE A 110 1.85 -7.71 -4.23
CA ILE A 110 0.91 -7.69 -3.09
C ILE A 110 0.40 -9.11 -2.84
N THR A 111 -0.24 -9.34 -1.70
CA THR A 111 -0.88 -10.61 -1.36
C THR A 111 -2.39 -10.56 -1.55
N THR A 112 -3.05 -11.73 -1.60
CA THR A 112 -4.52 -11.79 -1.77
C THR A 112 -5.32 -11.26 -0.58
N ALA A 113 -4.72 -11.21 0.62
CA ALA A 113 -5.39 -10.81 1.86
C ALA A 113 -4.41 -10.09 2.80
N GLU A 114 -3.72 -9.05 2.30
CA GLU A 114 -2.69 -8.28 3.00
C GLU A 114 -2.97 -8.08 4.50
N MET A 115 -4.13 -7.52 4.86
CA MET A 115 -4.40 -7.19 6.26
C MET A 115 -4.84 -8.36 7.14
N GLY A 116 -4.89 -9.58 6.61
CA GLY A 116 -5.43 -10.74 7.33
C GLY A 116 -4.68 -11.06 8.62
N ILE A 117 -3.35 -10.91 8.64
CA ILE A 117 -2.58 -11.11 9.87
C ILE A 117 -2.98 -10.12 10.98
N PHE A 118 -3.34 -8.88 10.61
CA PHE A 118 -3.69 -7.81 11.54
C PHE A 118 -5.14 -7.90 12.02
N THR A 119 -6.04 -8.49 11.25
CA THR A 119 -7.43 -8.70 11.69
C THR A 119 -7.60 -9.99 12.49
N MET A 120 -6.73 -10.99 12.29
CA MET A 120 -6.94 -12.35 12.84
C MET A 120 -6.11 -12.67 14.10
N ASN A 121 -5.02 -11.95 14.40
CA ASN A 121 -4.07 -12.32 15.47
C ASN A 121 -4.09 -11.42 16.72
N ASN A 122 -5.02 -10.48 16.82
CA ASN A 122 -5.16 -9.51 17.93
C ASN A 122 -3.81 -9.00 18.48
N PHE A 123 -3.16 -8.11 17.76
CA PHE A 123 -1.87 -7.56 18.20
C PHE A 123 -2.01 -6.43 19.23
N ASP A 124 -3.24 -6.04 19.57
CA ASP A 124 -3.57 -4.87 20.39
C ASP A 124 -2.82 -3.59 19.95
N MET A 125 -2.64 -3.43 18.65
CA MET A 125 -1.83 -2.37 18.05
C MET A 125 -2.61 -1.46 17.12
N ASN A 126 -3.79 -1.85 16.66
CA ASN A 126 -4.46 -1.17 15.57
C ASN A 126 -6.00 -1.17 15.73
N LEU A 127 -6.67 -0.37 14.91
CA LEU A 127 -8.12 -0.17 14.93
C LEU A 127 -8.91 -1.43 14.49
N ILE A 128 -8.29 -2.28 13.68
CA ILE A 128 -8.96 -3.41 13.03
C ILE A 128 -8.65 -4.76 13.70
N ASP A 129 -7.93 -4.74 14.82
CA ASP A 129 -7.67 -5.91 15.64
C ASP A 129 -9.01 -6.48 16.08
N VAL A 130 -9.24 -7.76 15.80
CA VAL A 130 -10.41 -8.48 16.29
C VAL A 130 -9.97 -9.41 17.40
N ASP A 131 -10.62 -9.29 18.56
CA ASP A 131 -10.37 -10.20 19.68
C ASP A 131 -10.58 -11.66 19.24
N ILE A 132 -9.73 -12.56 19.73
CA ILE A 132 -9.77 -13.98 19.38
C ILE A 132 -11.15 -14.58 19.65
N ASP A 133 -11.77 -14.20 20.77
CA ASP A 133 -13.11 -14.66 21.17
C ASP A 133 -14.23 -14.16 20.24
N LYS A 134 -13.96 -13.09 19.48
CA LYS A 134 -14.88 -12.50 18.50
C LYS A 134 -14.76 -13.12 17.12
N LEU A 135 -13.70 -13.86 16.79
CA LEU A 135 -13.49 -14.39 15.43
C LEU A 135 -14.63 -15.29 14.94
N THR A 136 -15.32 -15.99 15.85
CA THR A 136 -16.44 -16.88 15.50
C THR A 136 -17.81 -16.19 15.51
N THR A 137 -17.89 -15.01 16.13
CA THR A 137 -19.14 -14.26 16.35
C THR A 137 -19.14 -12.88 15.69
N TYR A 138 -18.05 -12.51 15.01
CA TYR A 138 -17.91 -11.23 14.32
C TYR A 138 -19.05 -11.04 13.33
N ASP A 139 -19.74 -9.91 13.38
CA ASP A 139 -20.93 -9.69 12.58
C ASP A 139 -20.94 -8.33 11.86
N GLU A 140 -22.07 -8.01 11.23
CA GLU A 140 -22.27 -6.75 10.53
C GLU A 140 -22.12 -5.55 11.46
N SER A 141 -22.59 -5.64 12.70
CA SER A 141 -22.57 -4.54 13.65
C SER A 141 -21.14 -4.21 14.07
N ASP A 142 -20.30 -5.23 14.25
CA ASP A 142 -18.86 -5.06 14.53
C ASP A 142 -18.18 -4.33 13.35
N LEU A 143 -18.42 -4.76 12.10
CA LEU A 143 -17.85 -4.10 10.92
C LEU A 143 -18.36 -2.66 10.73
N ARG A 144 -19.65 -2.40 10.99
CA ARG A 144 -20.21 -1.03 10.95
C ARG A 144 -19.52 -0.12 11.95
N ALA A 145 -19.20 -0.60 13.15
CA ALA A 145 -18.47 0.19 14.16
C ALA A 145 -17.07 0.58 13.69
N ILE A 146 -16.35 -0.35 13.03
CA ILE A 146 -15.06 -0.04 12.40
C ILE A 146 -15.23 0.98 11.28
N ILE A 147 -16.20 0.78 10.37
CA ILE A 147 -16.44 1.71 9.26
C ILE A 147 -16.76 3.11 9.77
N LYS A 148 -17.56 3.25 10.83
CA LYS A 148 -17.85 4.54 11.47
C LYS A 148 -16.60 5.22 12.03
N THR A 149 -15.68 4.46 12.60
CA THR A 149 -14.40 5.02 13.06
C THR A 149 -13.52 5.42 11.87
N VAL A 150 -13.44 4.54 10.86
CA VAL A 150 -12.74 4.78 9.59
C VAL A 150 -13.36 5.94 8.81
N SER A 151 -14.64 6.27 8.96
CA SER A 151 -15.29 7.41 8.30
C SER A 151 -14.94 8.75 8.98
N GLY A 152 -14.46 8.71 10.23
CA GLY A 152 -14.04 9.90 10.97
C GLY A 152 -15.19 10.91 11.17
N GLY A 153 -16.43 10.42 11.25
CA GLY A 153 -17.64 11.23 11.36
C GLY A 153 -18.12 11.87 10.06
N ASP A 154 -17.65 11.40 8.90
CA ASP A 154 -18.20 11.79 7.60
C ASP A 154 -19.29 10.79 7.17
N ASP A 155 -20.56 11.18 7.33
CA ASP A 155 -21.72 10.34 7.02
C ASP A 155 -21.73 9.86 5.55
N GLY A 156 -21.30 10.70 4.61
CA GLY A 156 -21.25 10.36 3.19
C GLY A 156 -20.21 9.28 2.88
N LEU A 157 -19.03 9.34 3.52
CA LEU A 157 -18.02 8.30 3.44
C LEU A 157 -18.48 7.02 4.14
N GLU A 158 -19.09 7.14 5.32
CA GLU A 158 -19.65 5.99 6.05
C GLU A 158 -20.65 5.22 5.19
N GLU A 159 -21.62 5.91 4.59
CA GLU A 159 -22.62 5.32 3.71
C GLU A 159 -21.99 4.60 2.52
N GLU A 160 -21.01 5.22 1.86
CA GLU A 160 -20.34 4.59 0.71
C GLU A 160 -19.50 3.37 1.09
N LEU A 161 -18.85 3.39 2.26
CA LEU A 161 -18.10 2.23 2.76
C LEU A 161 -19.02 1.09 3.17
N VAL A 162 -20.15 1.38 3.83
CA VAL A 162 -21.19 0.39 4.12
C VAL A 162 -21.70 -0.22 2.82
N ASN A 163 -22.08 0.61 1.85
CA ASN A 163 -22.59 0.13 0.56
C ASN A 163 -21.58 -0.80 -0.13
N PHE A 164 -20.28 -0.47 -0.09
CA PHE A 164 -19.25 -1.21 -0.80
C PHE A 164 -18.73 -2.46 -0.07
N TYR A 165 -18.59 -2.42 1.25
CA TYR A 165 -18.01 -3.52 2.03
C TYR A 165 -19.04 -4.36 2.77
N ILE A 166 -20.25 -3.86 3.01
CA ILE A 166 -21.31 -4.60 3.72
C ILE A 166 -22.42 -5.03 2.77
N ASP A 167 -22.98 -4.09 2.02
CA ASP A 167 -24.23 -4.34 1.27
C ASP A 167 -23.97 -4.95 -0.11
N ARG A 168 -22.79 -4.69 -0.69
CA ARG A 168 -22.35 -5.32 -1.93
C ARG A 168 -22.21 -6.83 -1.73
N GLY A 169 -22.82 -7.60 -2.63
CA GLY A 169 -22.77 -9.05 -2.62
C GLY A 169 -23.91 -9.65 -3.42
N THR A 170 -24.04 -10.96 -3.34
CA THR A 170 -25.17 -11.70 -3.92
C THR A 170 -26.13 -12.17 -2.82
N LYS A 171 -27.40 -12.44 -3.19
CA LYS A 171 -28.38 -13.01 -2.24
C LYS A 171 -27.98 -14.40 -1.73
N SER A 172 -27.04 -15.07 -2.40
CA SER A 172 -26.49 -16.37 -2.00
C SER A 172 -25.34 -16.28 -1.01
N ASP A 173 -24.83 -15.09 -0.70
CA ASP A 173 -23.70 -14.94 0.22
C ASP A 173 -24.14 -15.33 1.64
N VAL A 174 -23.40 -16.26 2.26
CA VAL A 174 -23.60 -16.64 3.66
C VAL A 174 -22.94 -15.57 4.53
N ARG A 175 -23.74 -14.69 5.13
CA ARG A 175 -23.27 -13.57 5.97
C ARG A 175 -22.92 -14.02 7.39
N ASN A 176 -21.90 -14.88 7.51
CA ASN A 176 -21.34 -15.34 8.77
C ASN A 176 -20.07 -14.55 9.18
N ALA A 177 -19.41 -14.95 10.26
CA ALA A 177 -18.19 -14.27 10.71
C ALA A 177 -17.07 -14.24 9.67
N THR A 178 -16.83 -15.35 8.95
CA THR A 178 -15.85 -15.39 7.87
C THR A 178 -16.15 -14.36 6.77
N PHE A 179 -17.42 -14.15 6.41
CA PHE A 179 -17.82 -13.12 5.45
C PHE A 179 -17.46 -11.72 5.95
N PHE A 180 -17.85 -11.35 7.18
CA PHE A 180 -17.61 -10.00 7.69
C PHE A 180 -16.14 -9.74 8.01
N LEU A 181 -15.40 -10.72 8.52
CA LEU A 181 -13.94 -10.64 8.68
C LEU A 181 -13.23 -10.51 7.32
N GLY A 182 -13.71 -11.23 6.30
CA GLY A 182 -13.22 -11.08 4.93
C GLY A 182 -13.45 -9.66 4.39
N ARG A 183 -14.60 -9.05 4.70
CA ARG A 183 -14.92 -7.67 4.32
C ARG A 183 -14.08 -6.64 5.09
N LEU A 184 -13.87 -6.84 6.39
CA LEU A 184 -12.93 -6.03 7.19
C LEU A 184 -11.53 -6.08 6.59
N THR A 185 -11.06 -7.28 6.28
CA THR A 185 -9.73 -7.50 5.69
C THR A 185 -9.62 -6.87 4.31
N GLN A 186 -10.66 -6.96 3.48
CA GLN A 186 -10.69 -6.31 2.18
C GLN A 186 -10.61 -4.79 2.32
N LEU A 187 -11.42 -4.19 3.20
CA LEU A 187 -11.40 -2.75 3.48
C LEU A 187 -10.01 -2.29 3.90
N ALA A 188 -9.42 -2.97 4.87
CA ALA A 188 -8.11 -2.61 5.36
C ALA A 188 -7.02 -2.82 4.30
N SER A 189 -7.05 -3.93 3.57
CA SER A 189 -6.07 -4.23 2.50
C SER A 189 -6.14 -3.20 1.39
N ASP A 190 -7.36 -2.78 1.02
CA ASP A 190 -7.58 -1.74 0.03
C ASP A 190 -6.94 -0.41 0.43
N VAL A 191 -7.14 0.03 1.67
CA VAL A 191 -6.62 1.32 2.17
C VAL A 191 -5.11 1.27 2.41
N MET A 192 -4.60 0.19 2.98
CA MET A 192 -3.22 0.14 3.47
C MET A 192 -2.22 -0.25 2.37
N PHE A 193 -2.57 -1.20 1.51
CA PHE A 193 -1.60 -1.80 0.59
C PHE A 193 -2.04 -1.78 -0.86
N ASN A 194 -3.23 -2.31 -1.17
CA ASN A 194 -3.65 -2.56 -2.54
C ASN A 194 -3.80 -1.25 -3.33
N VAL A 195 -4.69 -0.34 -2.91
CA VAL A 195 -4.95 0.89 -3.67
C VAL A 195 -3.71 1.79 -3.72
N PRO A 196 -2.96 2.01 -2.63
CA PRO A 196 -1.70 2.77 -2.68
C PRO A 196 -0.66 2.17 -3.64
N MET A 197 -0.46 0.84 -3.64
CA MET A 197 0.44 0.18 -4.59
C MET A 197 0.00 0.45 -6.02
N LEU A 198 -1.29 0.30 -6.28
CA LEU A 198 -1.86 0.47 -7.59
C LEU A 198 -1.85 1.92 -8.09
N GLN A 199 -1.98 2.90 -7.17
CA GLN A 199 -1.77 4.32 -7.47
C GLN A 199 -0.32 4.57 -7.87
N GLU A 200 0.65 3.95 -7.17
CA GLU A 200 2.07 4.07 -7.49
C GLU A 200 2.40 3.45 -8.85
N VAL A 201 1.92 2.23 -9.11
CA VAL A 201 2.08 1.53 -10.38
C VAL A 201 1.50 2.37 -11.54
N ASP A 202 0.29 2.90 -11.38
CA ASP A 202 -0.33 3.74 -12.43
C ASP A 202 0.44 5.03 -12.67
N LEU A 203 0.92 5.69 -11.61
CA LEU A 203 1.70 6.93 -11.72
C LEU A 203 3.04 6.68 -12.41
N LYS A 204 3.79 5.65 -11.97
CA LYS A 204 5.06 5.23 -12.58
C LYS A 204 4.87 4.89 -14.06
N ARG A 205 3.85 4.10 -14.40
CA ARG A 205 3.47 3.78 -15.78
C ARG A 205 3.22 5.04 -16.61
N ARG A 206 2.46 6.02 -16.10
CA ARG A 206 2.17 7.28 -16.79
C ARG A 206 3.43 8.11 -17.09
N PHE A 207 4.47 7.99 -16.29
CA PHE A 207 5.78 8.65 -16.50
C PHE A 207 6.83 7.77 -17.19
N GLY A 208 6.43 6.63 -17.74
CA GLY A 208 7.28 5.77 -18.56
C GLY A 208 8.24 4.88 -17.77
N TRP A 209 7.95 4.61 -16.50
CA TRP A 209 8.71 3.64 -15.71
C TRP A 209 8.35 2.20 -16.11
N PRO A 210 9.32 1.28 -16.25
CA PRO A 210 9.03 -0.14 -16.37
C PRO A 210 8.55 -0.70 -15.03
N VAL A 211 7.29 -1.13 -14.96
CA VAL A 211 6.73 -1.73 -13.74
C VAL A 211 6.07 -3.07 -14.06
N TYR A 212 6.44 -4.10 -13.30
CA TYR A 212 5.85 -5.43 -13.37
C TYR A 212 5.06 -5.66 -12.09
N MET A 213 3.85 -6.20 -12.21
CA MET A 213 2.96 -6.43 -11.06
C MET A 213 2.77 -7.93 -10.83
N GLY A 214 2.94 -8.38 -9.59
CA GLY A 214 2.64 -9.73 -9.13
C GLY A 214 1.58 -9.73 -8.02
N VAL A 215 0.84 -10.83 -7.90
CA VAL A 215 -0.02 -11.11 -6.74
C VAL A 215 0.35 -12.48 -6.22
N GLU A 216 0.65 -12.57 -4.93
CA GLU A 216 0.84 -13.83 -4.24
C GLU A 216 -0.52 -14.49 -3.97
N GLU A 217 -0.77 -15.61 -4.64
CA GLU A 217 -2.05 -16.33 -4.61
C GLU A 217 -1.98 -17.66 -3.85
N PHE A 218 -0.77 -18.14 -3.55
CA PHE A 218 -0.58 -19.37 -2.78
C PHE A 218 -0.47 -19.08 -1.29
N PHE A 219 -1.18 -19.88 -0.50
CA PHE A 219 -1.09 -19.93 0.94
C PHE A 219 -1.36 -21.35 1.41
N THR A 220 -0.86 -21.68 2.58
CA THR A 220 -1.15 -22.93 3.29
C THR A 220 -2.07 -22.63 4.46
N TRP A 221 -2.87 -23.62 4.86
CA TRP A 221 -3.63 -23.51 6.09
C TRP A 221 -2.77 -23.98 7.26
N MET A 222 -2.63 -23.15 8.30
CA MET A 222 -2.10 -23.50 9.61
C MET A 222 -3.19 -24.11 10.51
N GLU A 223 -2.82 -24.92 11.51
CA GLU A 223 -3.78 -25.66 12.37
C GLU A 223 -4.78 -24.77 13.16
N ARG A 224 -4.63 -23.43 13.17
CA ARG A 224 -5.59 -22.49 13.79
C ARG A 224 -6.73 -22.07 12.86
N ASP A 225 -6.84 -22.67 11.68
CA ASP A 225 -7.58 -22.13 10.54
C ASP A 225 -9.05 -22.54 10.39
N GLU A 226 -9.66 -23.19 11.40
CA GLU A 226 -11.11 -23.45 11.36
C GLU A 226 -11.94 -22.15 11.25
N PHE A 227 -11.37 -21.00 11.56
CA PHE A 227 -12.02 -19.67 11.49
C PHE A 227 -11.27 -18.66 10.59
N SER A 228 -10.31 -19.11 9.79
CA SER A 228 -9.47 -18.23 8.98
C SER A 228 -10.16 -17.76 7.70
N ILE A 229 -9.98 -16.48 7.39
CA ILE A 229 -10.30 -15.94 6.06
C ILE A 229 -9.28 -16.51 5.05
N PRO A 230 -9.71 -16.96 3.86
CA PRO A 230 -8.79 -17.52 2.87
C PRO A 230 -7.89 -16.45 2.26
N GLY A 231 -6.60 -16.77 2.09
CA GLY A 231 -5.66 -15.97 1.31
C GLY A 231 -4.28 -15.88 1.93
N ALA A 232 -3.29 -15.52 1.11
CA ALA A 232 -1.97 -15.11 1.58
C ALA A 232 -2.08 -13.79 2.34
N PHE A 233 -1.59 -13.76 3.59
CA PHE A 233 -1.54 -12.57 4.44
C PHE A 233 -0.23 -11.81 4.25
N HIS A 234 -0.15 -10.59 4.78
CA HIS A 234 1.07 -9.80 4.76
C HIS A 234 2.27 -10.56 5.34
N GLY A 235 3.37 -10.61 4.58
CA GLY A 235 4.59 -11.31 4.95
C GLY A 235 4.59 -12.81 4.65
N ASN A 236 3.56 -13.35 3.97
CA ASN A 236 3.50 -14.77 3.58
C ASN A 236 4.75 -15.20 2.81
N GLU A 237 5.25 -14.36 1.91
CA GLU A 237 6.40 -14.62 1.05
C GLU A 237 7.70 -14.85 1.84
N LEU A 238 7.81 -14.30 3.05
CA LEU A 238 9.05 -14.34 3.84
C LEU A 238 9.50 -15.76 4.14
N SER A 239 8.56 -16.66 4.40
CA SER A 239 8.86 -18.07 4.72
C SER A 239 9.23 -18.91 3.50
N TYR A 240 8.95 -18.41 2.29
CA TYR A 240 9.35 -19.05 1.04
C TYR A 240 10.69 -18.49 0.52
N LEU A 241 11.00 -17.23 0.84
CA LEU A 241 12.23 -16.55 0.42
C LEU A 241 13.41 -16.77 1.36
N PHE A 242 13.15 -16.91 2.65
CA PHE A 242 14.17 -16.98 3.71
C PHE A 242 13.97 -18.24 4.57
N GLU A 243 14.89 -18.45 5.51
CA GLU A 243 14.79 -19.56 6.46
C GLU A 243 13.47 -19.47 7.25
N ALA A 244 12.80 -20.62 7.39
CA ALA A 244 11.52 -20.72 8.06
C ALA A 244 11.61 -20.24 9.52
N GLN A 245 10.74 -19.31 9.89
CA GLN A 245 10.58 -18.86 11.28
C GLN A 245 9.55 -19.72 12.03
N LEU A 246 9.51 -19.59 13.36
CA LEU A 246 8.47 -20.24 14.17
C LEU A 246 7.08 -19.75 13.74
N GLY A 247 6.15 -20.65 13.40
CA GLY A 247 4.84 -20.27 12.85
C GLY A 247 4.84 -19.94 11.36
N SER A 248 5.85 -20.42 10.63
CA SER A 248 5.98 -20.27 9.18
C SER A 248 4.84 -20.97 8.40
N PRO A 249 4.21 -20.30 7.40
CA PRO A 249 3.30 -20.95 6.46
C PRO A 249 4.01 -21.95 5.52
N PHE A 250 5.33 -21.93 5.42
CA PHE A 250 6.05 -22.94 4.66
C PHE A 250 5.99 -24.30 5.37
N ASP A 251 5.19 -25.23 4.82
CA ASP A 251 4.92 -26.55 5.40
C ASP A 251 5.81 -27.68 4.81
N GLY A 252 6.72 -27.35 3.88
CA GLY A 252 7.58 -28.32 3.20
C GLY A 252 6.86 -29.24 2.21
N SER A 253 5.58 -29.01 1.94
CA SER A 253 4.83 -29.76 0.94
C SER A 253 5.37 -29.49 -0.47
N ALA A 254 5.04 -30.38 -1.41
CA ALA A 254 5.41 -30.22 -2.81
C ALA A 254 4.81 -28.95 -3.45
N ASP A 255 3.66 -28.48 -2.96
CA ASP A 255 3.05 -27.22 -3.40
C ASP A 255 3.79 -26.00 -2.84
N SER A 256 4.18 -26.03 -1.56
CA SER A 256 5.01 -24.98 -0.95
C SER A 256 6.37 -24.83 -1.64
N GLU A 257 7.04 -25.95 -1.98
CA GLU A 257 8.28 -25.90 -2.74
C GLU A 257 8.07 -25.35 -4.16
N ARG A 258 6.99 -25.74 -4.86
CA ARG A 258 6.66 -25.18 -6.18
C ARG A 258 6.43 -23.68 -6.13
N PHE A 259 5.66 -23.20 -5.16
CA PHE A 259 5.42 -21.77 -5.02
C PHE A 259 6.70 -21.00 -4.70
N LYS A 260 7.54 -21.53 -3.81
CA LYS A 260 8.88 -20.99 -3.54
C LYS A 260 9.73 -20.89 -4.80
N GLU A 261 9.75 -21.92 -5.65
CA GLU A 261 10.48 -21.89 -6.92
C GLU A 261 9.94 -20.80 -7.87
N GLU A 262 8.61 -20.67 -7.99
CA GLU A 262 7.96 -19.64 -8.82
C GLU A 262 8.31 -18.21 -8.35
N MET A 263 8.27 -17.97 -7.04
CA MET A 263 8.61 -16.69 -6.42
C MET A 263 10.10 -16.35 -6.59
N LEU A 264 10.98 -17.32 -6.33
CA LEU A 264 12.43 -17.13 -6.46
C LEU A 264 12.84 -16.90 -7.92
N ASP A 265 12.28 -17.64 -8.89
CA ASP A 265 12.56 -17.40 -10.32
C ASP A 265 12.17 -15.95 -10.67
N ALA A 266 10.99 -15.48 -10.23
CA ALA A 266 10.51 -14.12 -10.53
C ALA A 266 11.47 -13.03 -9.99
N ILE A 267 11.83 -13.11 -8.72
CA ILE A 267 12.69 -12.11 -8.05
C ILE A 267 14.12 -12.17 -8.58
N VAL A 268 14.70 -13.37 -8.71
CA VAL A 268 16.11 -13.54 -9.14
C VAL A 268 16.28 -13.16 -10.61
N SER A 269 15.36 -13.56 -11.49
CA SER A 269 15.42 -13.18 -12.91
C SER A 269 15.23 -11.68 -13.10
N PHE A 270 14.36 -11.04 -12.32
CA PHE A 270 14.21 -9.58 -12.31
C PHE A 270 15.48 -8.90 -11.82
N ALA A 271 16.06 -9.33 -10.69
CA ALA A 271 17.31 -8.78 -10.17
C ALA A 271 18.44 -8.84 -11.21
N LYS A 272 18.57 -9.97 -11.93
CA LYS A 272 19.58 -10.19 -12.97
C LYS A 272 19.31 -9.36 -14.24
N THR A 273 18.07 -9.35 -14.74
CA THR A 273 17.79 -8.92 -16.13
C THR A 273 16.86 -7.71 -16.25
N GLY A 274 16.14 -7.35 -15.19
CA GLY A 274 15.11 -6.31 -15.21
C GLY A 274 13.76 -6.79 -15.74
N ILE A 275 13.64 -8.08 -16.03
CA ILE A 275 12.40 -8.73 -16.48
C ILE A 275 12.15 -9.94 -15.57
N PRO A 276 11.06 -9.96 -14.80
CA PRO A 276 10.71 -11.12 -14.01
C PRO A 276 10.30 -12.27 -14.93
N LYS A 277 10.60 -13.47 -14.49
CA LYS A 277 10.27 -14.73 -15.15
C LYS A 277 9.94 -15.75 -14.08
N SER A 278 8.87 -16.50 -14.27
CA SER A 278 8.52 -17.61 -13.38
C SER A 278 7.86 -18.72 -14.20
N GLY A 279 8.18 -19.98 -13.89
CA GLY A 279 7.66 -21.13 -14.63
C GLY A 279 7.99 -21.10 -16.13
N GLY A 280 9.12 -20.49 -16.53
CA GLY A 280 9.48 -20.33 -17.96
C GLY A 280 8.91 -19.07 -18.63
N LEU A 281 7.91 -18.43 -18.04
CA LEU A 281 7.17 -17.30 -18.61
C LEU A 281 7.82 -15.97 -18.21
N LYS A 282 8.21 -15.15 -19.21
CA LYS A 282 8.60 -13.75 -18.97
C LYS A 282 7.37 -12.89 -18.74
N TRP A 283 7.39 -12.11 -17.66
CA TRP A 283 6.30 -11.18 -17.35
C TRP A 283 6.35 -9.99 -18.31
N LYS A 284 5.19 -9.41 -18.57
CA LYS A 284 5.08 -8.16 -19.32
C LYS A 284 4.83 -7.01 -18.33
N PRO A 285 5.44 -5.83 -18.55
CA PRO A 285 5.15 -4.69 -17.70
C PRO A 285 3.69 -4.24 -17.90
N VAL A 286 3.20 -3.44 -16.95
CA VAL A 286 1.96 -2.68 -17.14
C VAL A 286 2.15 -1.66 -18.25
N ASP A 287 1.12 -1.44 -19.05
CA ASP A 287 1.18 -0.52 -20.20
C ASP A 287 -0.14 0.24 -20.41
N ALA A 288 -0.23 1.05 -21.46
CA ALA A 288 -1.43 1.83 -21.74
C ALA A 288 -2.66 0.98 -22.08
N ALA A 289 -2.46 -0.15 -22.75
CA ALA A 289 -3.52 -1.07 -23.14
C ALA A 289 -3.93 -2.00 -21.98
N HIS A 290 -2.98 -2.30 -21.09
CA HIS A 290 -3.15 -3.19 -19.95
C HIS A 290 -2.62 -2.55 -18.66
N PRO A 291 -3.29 -1.49 -18.16
CA PRO A 291 -2.83 -0.75 -16.98
C PRO A 291 -2.94 -1.56 -15.67
N ARG A 292 -3.63 -2.69 -15.70
CA ARG A 292 -3.90 -3.58 -14.56
C ARG A 292 -3.46 -5.02 -14.79
N ARG A 293 -2.58 -5.24 -15.76
CA ARG A 293 -1.92 -6.53 -15.97
C ARG A 293 -1.12 -6.89 -14.73
N TYR A 294 -1.17 -8.17 -14.38
CA TYR A 294 -0.34 -8.73 -13.32
C TYR A 294 -0.06 -10.21 -13.60
N THR A 295 0.85 -10.80 -12.84
CA THR A 295 1.02 -12.25 -12.77
C THR A 295 0.51 -12.74 -11.42
N GLY A 296 -0.45 -13.66 -11.42
CA GLY A 296 -0.81 -14.41 -10.22
C GLY A 296 0.27 -15.47 -9.98
N VAL A 297 0.98 -15.37 -8.85
CA VAL A 297 2.07 -16.25 -8.45
C VAL A 297 1.52 -17.22 -7.41
N GLY A 298 1.29 -18.46 -7.84
CA GLY A 298 0.96 -19.57 -6.95
C GLY A 298 1.89 -20.76 -7.21
N THR A 299 1.40 -21.99 -7.07
CA THR A 299 2.16 -23.21 -7.47
C THR A 299 2.50 -23.25 -8.97
N LYS A 300 1.90 -22.34 -9.74
CA LYS A 300 2.25 -21.97 -11.10
C LYS A 300 1.95 -20.49 -11.31
N SER A 301 2.81 -19.79 -12.03
CA SER A 301 2.55 -18.40 -12.42
C SER A 301 1.61 -18.28 -13.62
N VAL A 302 0.62 -17.38 -13.52
CA VAL A 302 -0.41 -17.16 -14.54
C VAL A 302 -0.53 -15.67 -14.87
N PRO A 303 -0.35 -15.24 -16.14
CA PRO A 303 -0.65 -13.87 -16.54
C PRO A 303 -2.15 -13.59 -16.44
N LYS A 304 -2.50 -12.46 -15.83
CA LYS A 304 -3.87 -12.00 -15.62
C LYS A 304 -3.99 -10.51 -15.90
N ASP A 305 -5.21 -10.00 -15.92
CA ASP A 305 -5.52 -8.59 -16.11
C ASP A 305 -6.71 -8.19 -15.22
N GLY A 306 -6.95 -6.88 -15.09
CA GLY A 306 -8.04 -6.36 -14.28
C GLY A 306 -7.83 -6.53 -12.77
N LEU A 307 -6.57 -6.58 -12.31
CA LEU A 307 -6.23 -6.67 -10.88
C LEU A 307 -7.09 -5.69 -10.09
N MET A 308 -7.85 -6.13 -9.09
CA MET A 308 -8.60 -5.28 -8.14
C MET A 308 -9.30 -4.06 -8.76
N GLU A 309 -9.82 -4.20 -9.99
CA GLU A 309 -10.34 -3.06 -10.76
C GLU A 309 -11.49 -2.39 -10.01
N GLU A 310 -12.40 -3.18 -9.45
CA GLU A 310 -13.57 -2.68 -8.73
C GLU A 310 -13.20 -1.82 -7.50
N SER A 311 -12.35 -2.33 -6.61
CA SER A 311 -11.84 -1.57 -5.45
C SER A 311 -11.09 -0.32 -5.89
N PHE A 312 -10.24 -0.42 -6.91
CA PHE A 312 -9.50 0.73 -7.39
C PHE A 312 -10.42 1.82 -7.98
N GLN A 313 -11.43 1.45 -8.76
CA GLN A 313 -12.41 2.39 -9.29
C GLN A 313 -13.26 3.02 -8.17
N PHE A 314 -13.65 2.23 -7.18
CA PHE A 314 -14.37 2.70 -6.01
C PHE A 314 -13.60 3.83 -5.30
N TRP A 315 -12.35 3.55 -4.90
CA TRP A 315 -11.53 4.49 -4.15
C TRP A 315 -11.03 5.68 -4.96
N THR A 316 -10.65 5.49 -6.22
CA THR A 316 -9.97 6.54 -6.99
C THR A 316 -10.88 7.32 -7.94
N LYS A 317 -12.07 6.82 -8.26
CA LYS A 317 -13.01 7.48 -9.19
C LYS A 317 -14.41 7.69 -8.62
N ASN A 318 -14.96 6.75 -7.87
CA ASN A 318 -16.35 6.84 -7.43
C ASN A 318 -16.47 7.68 -6.14
N LEU A 319 -15.69 7.35 -5.11
CA LEU A 319 -15.67 8.10 -3.85
C LEU A 319 -15.34 9.60 -4.06
N PRO A 320 -14.31 9.99 -4.84
CA PRO A 320 -14.01 11.41 -5.08
C PRO A 320 -15.12 12.23 -5.76
N LYS A 321 -16.15 11.58 -6.33
CA LYS A 321 -17.33 12.26 -6.89
C LYS A 321 -18.40 12.57 -5.83
N LYS A 322 -18.37 11.87 -4.70
CA LYS A 322 -19.39 11.91 -3.65
C LYS A 322 -18.87 12.50 -2.34
N VAL A 323 -17.59 12.30 -2.04
CA VAL A 323 -16.93 12.75 -0.81
C VAL A 323 -15.79 13.71 -1.16
N ASP A 324 -15.58 14.74 -0.34
CA ASP A 324 -14.45 15.66 -0.52
C ASP A 324 -13.11 14.90 -0.45
N VAL A 325 -12.30 15.03 -1.50
CA VAL A 325 -10.97 14.42 -1.61
C VAL A 325 -10.10 14.71 -0.38
N LYS A 326 -10.19 15.90 0.23
CA LYS A 326 -9.41 16.22 1.44
C LYS A 326 -9.73 15.29 2.60
N LYS A 327 -10.98 14.84 2.72
CA LYS A 327 -11.40 13.89 3.75
C LYS A 327 -10.91 12.48 3.44
N LEU A 328 -10.81 12.12 2.16
CA LEU A 328 -10.30 10.83 1.70
C LEU A 328 -8.77 10.72 1.83
N GLN A 329 -8.05 11.84 1.75
CA GLN A 329 -6.58 11.87 1.79
C GLN A 329 -5.97 11.35 3.10
N ARG A 330 -6.74 11.26 4.20
CA ARG A 330 -6.26 10.58 5.42
C ARG A 330 -6.17 9.06 5.26
N LEU A 331 -6.97 8.49 4.37
CA LEU A 331 -6.96 7.06 4.04
C LEU A 331 -6.03 6.80 2.85
N LEU A 332 -6.12 7.64 1.81
CA LEU A 332 -5.34 7.51 0.58
C LEU A 332 -4.65 8.84 0.22
N PRO A 333 -3.45 9.12 0.76
CA PRO A 333 -2.76 10.41 0.61
C PRO A 333 -2.50 10.82 -0.83
N ALA A 334 -2.32 9.85 -1.74
CA ALA A 334 -2.06 10.10 -3.15
C ALA A 334 -3.31 10.48 -3.98
N LEU A 335 -4.51 10.54 -3.38
CA LEU A 335 -5.69 11.03 -4.07
C LEU A 335 -5.55 12.52 -4.42
N VAL A 336 -5.77 12.84 -5.69
CA VAL A 336 -5.77 14.21 -6.21
C VAL A 336 -7.14 14.58 -6.77
N LYS A 337 -7.50 15.86 -6.66
CA LYS A 337 -8.78 16.37 -7.18
C LYS A 337 -8.80 16.23 -8.71
N THR A 338 -9.84 15.60 -9.26
CA THR A 338 -10.03 15.31 -10.69
C THR A 338 -9.95 16.54 -11.62
N SER A 339 -10.08 17.76 -11.07
CA SER A 339 -9.86 19.00 -11.83
C SER A 339 -8.39 19.26 -12.19
N LEU A 340 -7.43 18.70 -11.44
CA LEU A 340 -6.00 18.82 -11.73
C LEU A 340 -5.59 17.90 -12.89
N SER A 341 -6.13 16.68 -12.97
CA SER A 341 -5.85 15.75 -14.07
C SER A 341 -6.35 16.28 -15.43
N ASN A 342 -7.52 16.93 -15.46
CA ASN A 342 -8.05 17.57 -16.67
C ASN A 342 -7.29 18.83 -17.10
N ASN A 343 -6.71 19.58 -16.15
CA ASN A 343 -5.84 20.72 -16.47
C ASN A 343 -4.46 20.26 -16.99
N LEU A 344 -3.96 19.11 -16.54
CA LEU A 344 -2.69 18.53 -17.01
C LEU A 344 -2.78 18.02 -18.47
N GLU A 345 -3.92 17.43 -18.88
CA GLU A 345 -4.16 17.13 -20.30
C GLU A 345 -4.17 18.40 -21.16
N LYS A 346 -4.74 19.51 -20.66
CA LYS A 346 -4.75 20.80 -21.36
C LYS A 346 -3.36 21.44 -21.42
N VAL A 347 -2.54 21.30 -20.40
CA VAL A 347 -1.15 21.82 -20.38
C VAL A 347 -0.26 21.01 -21.34
N LYS A 348 -0.38 19.68 -21.39
CA LYS A 348 0.32 18.84 -22.40
C LYS A 348 -0.12 19.13 -23.84
N ARG A 349 -1.38 19.53 -24.07
CA ARG A 349 -1.85 19.99 -25.39
C ARG A 349 -1.36 21.39 -25.75
N ARG A 350 -1.07 22.26 -24.78
CA ARG A 350 -0.51 23.61 -25.02
C ARG A 350 0.99 23.61 -25.29
N THR A 351 1.75 22.65 -24.78
CA THR A 351 3.19 22.52 -25.07
C THR A 351 3.50 21.84 -26.40
N LYS A 352 2.47 21.36 -27.12
CA LYS A 352 2.59 20.97 -28.53
C LYS A 352 1.81 21.97 -29.39
N LEU A 353 2.50 22.89 -30.07
CA LEU A 353 2.18 23.53 -31.37
C LEU A 353 3.14 24.72 -31.63
N PRO A 354 3.42 25.15 -32.89
CA PRO A 354 3.36 24.46 -34.19
C PRO A 354 4.73 24.44 -34.91
N GLY A 355 4.80 23.62 -35.97
CA GLY A 355 6.00 23.30 -36.74
C GLY A 355 6.81 24.49 -37.28
N VAL A 356 8.13 24.33 -37.17
CA VAL A 356 9.14 25.09 -37.90
C VAL A 356 8.94 24.81 -39.39
N ARG A 357 8.54 25.85 -40.15
CA ARG A 357 8.65 25.83 -41.62
C ARG A 357 10.13 25.88 -41.98
N SER A 358 10.64 24.82 -42.63
CA SER A 358 11.93 24.84 -43.28
C SER A 358 11.84 25.70 -44.55
N ASN A 359 12.41 26.90 -44.51
CA ASN A 359 12.76 27.63 -45.73
C ASN A 359 14.07 27.04 -46.26
N ALA A 360 13.97 26.24 -47.31
CA ALA A 360 15.09 25.97 -48.20
C ALA A 360 15.20 27.14 -49.19
N SER A 361 16.25 27.94 -49.07
CA SER A 361 16.72 28.84 -50.12
C SER A 361 18.14 28.41 -50.47
N GLY A 362 18.28 27.78 -51.63
CA GLY A 362 19.58 27.45 -52.21
C GLY A 362 20.25 28.72 -52.74
N TYR A 363 21.57 28.79 -52.54
CA TYR A 363 22.54 29.45 -53.41
C TYR A 363 23.93 28.93 -53.04
N ALA A 364 24.46 28.06 -53.90
CA ALA A 364 25.86 27.83 -54.29
C ALA A 364 25.95 26.43 -54.90
#